data_AF-A0A1G8LBB0-F1
#
_entry.id   AF-A0A1G8LBB0-F1
#
_cell.length_a   1.000
_cell.length_b   1.000
_cell.length_c   1.000
_cell.angle_alpha   90.00
_cell.angle_beta   90.00
_cell.angle_gamma   90.00
#
_symmetry.space_group_name_H-M   'P 1'
#
loop_
_entity.id
_entity.type
_entity.pdbx_description
1 polymer ?
#
loop_
_entity_poly.entity_id
_entity_poly.type
_entity_poly.pdbx_seq_one_letter_code
_entity_poly.pdbx_strand_id
1 'polypeptide(L)'
;MKVINIKDLRMKNSSIEKENKLWEFDDYFEYCLIDDYESIFDKFKVESIKIDDYFVSILESGKNYLMIALLFPKTYNVHEIVDFLDNHSFGFNEKDENGYFIDNAASIETTLLFKGMPIVVSTIGNDKIYFSIDGLTEITDSYQHYHSIVNTADASKVDVQKEMEKNQSYEPFADWDDSITLGKQTTYLDDGRYIRADVWAEDGYTFITYSFSAKGIENYSGEQLTKYLKQNGMSQKLDKDNYDFFRFTDQDSNDRLSVTIVVGEADDW
;
A
#
# COMPACT_ATOMS: atom_id res chain seq x y z
N MET A 1 14.68 29.86 19.41
CA MET A 1 15.49 28.74 18.88
C MET A 1 14.49 27.73 18.32
N LYS A 2 14.42 27.57 16.99
CA LYS A 2 13.45 26.68 16.35
C LYS A 2 14.00 25.26 16.52
N VAL A 3 13.40 24.48 17.43
CA VAL A 3 13.75 23.06 17.61
C VAL A 3 13.22 22.34 16.38
N ILE A 4 14.10 21.93 15.48
CA ILE A 4 13.73 21.14 14.31
C ILE A 4 13.62 19.70 14.78
N ASN A 5 12.45 19.10 14.61
CA ASN A 5 12.22 17.71 14.97
C ASN A 5 13.11 16.82 14.07
N ILE A 6 13.88 15.92 14.69
CA ILE A 6 14.80 15.02 13.99
C ILE A 6 14.04 14.05 13.08
N LYS A 7 12.75 13.75 13.37
CA LYS A 7 11.87 13.01 12.45
C LYS A 7 11.61 13.82 11.17
N ASP A 8 11.28 15.10 11.27
CA ASP A 8 11.05 15.99 10.11
C ASP A 8 12.31 16.16 9.25
N LEU A 9 13.50 16.13 9.85
CA LEU A 9 14.78 16.15 9.14
C LEU A 9 15.12 14.81 8.47
N ARG A 10 14.72 13.68 9.07
CA ARG A 10 14.89 12.35 8.45
C ARG A 10 13.90 12.15 7.30
N MET A 11 12.65 12.57 7.47
CA MET A 11 11.66 12.63 6.39
C MET A 11 12.19 13.50 5.25
N LYS A 12 12.63 14.74 5.52
CA LYS A 12 13.22 15.61 4.48
C LYS A 12 14.41 15.04 3.72
N ASN A 13 15.22 14.16 4.32
CA ASN A 13 16.37 13.58 3.63
C ASN A 13 16.05 12.24 2.94
N SER A 14 15.07 11.45 3.41
CA SER A 14 14.59 10.24 2.70
C SER A 14 13.63 10.59 1.55
N SER A 15 12.86 11.68 1.69
CA SER A 15 11.97 12.20 0.65
C SER A 15 12.73 12.62 -0.61
N ILE A 16 13.90 13.26 -0.51
CA ILE A 16 14.64 13.79 -1.67
C ILE A 16 15.22 12.68 -2.59
N GLU A 17 15.61 11.52 -2.05
CA GLU A 17 16.05 10.39 -2.88
C GLU A 17 14.88 9.57 -3.45
N LYS A 18 13.74 9.52 -2.73
CA LYS A 18 12.51 8.85 -3.17
C LYS A 18 11.68 9.68 -4.16
N GLU A 19 11.76 11.01 -4.08
CA GLU A 19 11.14 12.01 -4.97
C GLU A 19 11.48 11.80 -6.44
N ASN A 20 12.64 11.22 -6.74
CA ASN A 20 13.07 11.07 -8.14
C ASN A 20 12.61 9.78 -8.80
N LYS A 21 11.98 8.87 -8.05
CA LYS A 21 11.73 7.49 -8.49
C LYS A 21 10.26 7.10 -8.53
N LEU A 22 9.38 7.95 -8.02
CA LEU A 22 7.94 7.71 -8.04
C LEU A 22 7.31 8.33 -9.30
N TRP A 23 6.67 7.48 -10.08
CA TRP A 23 5.94 7.80 -11.29
C TRP A 23 4.46 7.52 -11.09
N GLU A 24 3.63 8.32 -11.72
CA GLU A 24 2.18 8.20 -11.69
C GLU A 24 1.67 7.80 -13.07
N PHE A 25 0.84 6.77 -13.08
CA PHE A 25 0.04 6.30 -14.21
C PHE A 25 -1.44 6.41 -13.85
N ASP A 26 -2.32 6.22 -14.84
CA ASP A 26 -3.77 6.33 -14.66
C ASP A 26 -4.32 5.44 -13.54
N ASP A 27 -3.83 4.20 -13.44
CA ASP A 27 -4.38 3.17 -12.53
C ASP A 27 -3.46 2.82 -11.34
N TYR A 28 -2.21 3.29 -11.34
CA TYR A 28 -1.22 2.97 -10.29
C TYR A 28 -0.09 4.01 -10.20
N PHE A 29 0.67 3.94 -9.11
CA PHE A 29 1.98 4.57 -8.95
C PHE A 29 3.08 3.52 -9.10
N GLU A 30 4.18 3.87 -9.75
CA GLU A 30 5.38 3.04 -9.87
C GLU A 30 6.53 3.66 -9.10
N TYR A 31 7.09 2.93 -8.14
CA TYR A 31 8.34 3.30 -7.49
C TYR A 31 9.49 2.49 -8.11
N CYS A 32 10.34 3.16 -8.88
CA CYS A 32 11.50 2.53 -9.53
C CYS A 32 12.59 2.24 -8.50
N LEU A 33 13.03 0.99 -8.42
CA LEU A 33 14.23 0.60 -7.66
C LEU A 33 15.49 0.85 -8.49
N ILE A 34 15.39 0.66 -9.81
CA ILE A 34 16.43 0.95 -10.80
C ILE A 34 15.95 2.08 -11.70
N ASP A 35 16.65 3.20 -11.69
CA ASP A 35 16.31 4.36 -12.52
C ASP A 35 16.55 4.06 -14.00
N ASP A 36 15.66 4.52 -14.87
CA ASP A 36 15.74 4.38 -16.33
C ASP A 36 16.03 2.95 -16.83
N TYR A 37 15.54 1.92 -16.13
CA TYR A 37 15.83 0.52 -16.47
C TYR A 37 15.49 0.19 -17.94
N GLU A 38 14.45 0.81 -18.50
CA GLU A 38 14.05 0.64 -19.91
C GLU A 38 15.15 1.07 -20.90
N SER A 39 15.96 2.08 -20.54
CA SER A 39 17.08 2.56 -21.35
C SER A 39 18.36 1.75 -21.11
N ILE A 40 18.45 1.06 -19.96
CA ILE A 40 19.59 0.23 -19.59
C ILE A 40 19.51 -1.14 -20.28
N PHE A 41 18.31 -1.68 -20.46
CA PHE A 41 18.10 -3.02 -21.01
C PHE A 41 17.43 -2.96 -22.40
N ASP A 42 18.13 -3.42 -23.44
CA ASP A 42 17.61 -3.37 -24.83
C ASP A 42 16.54 -4.46 -25.14
N LYS A 43 16.64 -5.61 -24.47
CA LYS A 43 15.74 -6.76 -24.67
C LYS A 43 15.43 -7.40 -23.34
N PHE A 44 14.23 -7.13 -22.87
CA PHE A 44 13.75 -7.64 -21.60
C PHE A 44 12.26 -7.95 -21.64
N LYS A 45 11.82 -8.74 -20.67
CA LYS A 45 10.42 -8.92 -20.31
C LYS A 45 10.25 -8.42 -18.88
N VAL A 46 9.13 -7.77 -18.58
CA VAL A 46 8.76 -7.44 -17.20
C VAL A 46 7.58 -8.32 -16.81
N GLU A 47 7.65 -8.85 -15.59
CA GLU A 47 6.57 -9.61 -14.97
C GLU A 47 6.19 -8.90 -13.68
N SER A 48 4.91 -8.54 -13.55
CA SER A 48 4.36 -7.89 -12.37
C SER A 48 3.73 -8.93 -11.46
N ILE A 49 4.29 -9.09 -10.28
CA ILE A 49 3.95 -10.11 -9.30
C ILE A 49 3.17 -9.46 -8.17
N LYS A 50 1.93 -9.92 -7.92
CA LYS A 50 1.12 -9.40 -6.82
C LYS A 50 1.68 -9.87 -5.47
N ILE A 51 1.90 -8.93 -4.56
CA ILE A 51 2.23 -9.16 -3.16
C ILE A 51 1.21 -8.39 -2.33
N ASP A 52 0.35 -9.11 -1.63
CA ASP A 52 -0.77 -8.54 -0.88
C ASP A 52 -1.63 -7.59 -1.72
N ASP A 53 -1.53 -6.28 -1.51
CA ASP A 53 -2.29 -5.22 -2.18
C ASP A 53 -1.46 -4.35 -3.16
N TYR A 54 -0.19 -4.68 -3.37
CA TYR A 54 0.69 -4.04 -4.36
C TYR A 54 1.35 -5.09 -5.26
N PHE A 55 2.22 -4.65 -6.17
CA PHE A 55 2.95 -5.53 -7.07
C PHE A 55 4.44 -5.25 -7.06
N VAL A 56 5.23 -6.27 -7.36
CA VAL A 56 6.67 -6.20 -7.59
C VAL A 56 6.94 -6.51 -9.05
N SER A 57 7.66 -5.62 -9.73
CA SER A 57 8.08 -5.81 -11.11
C SER A 57 9.45 -6.49 -11.17
N ILE A 58 9.50 -7.66 -11.82
CA ILE A 58 10.74 -8.40 -12.09
C ILE A 58 11.06 -8.31 -13.57
N LEU A 59 12.24 -7.77 -13.89
CA LEU A 59 12.80 -7.72 -15.22
C LEU A 59 13.58 -9.01 -15.51
N GLU A 60 13.26 -9.65 -16.63
CA GLU A 60 13.97 -10.80 -17.18
C GLU A 60 14.73 -10.39 -18.45
N SER A 61 16.05 -10.54 -18.43
CA SER A 61 16.91 -10.37 -19.62
C SER A 61 17.82 -11.58 -19.78
N GLY A 62 17.45 -12.47 -20.72
CA GLY A 62 18.15 -13.72 -20.96
C GLY A 62 17.99 -14.71 -19.79
N LYS A 63 19.04 -14.87 -18.98
CA LYS A 63 19.02 -15.69 -17.76
C LYS A 63 19.08 -14.87 -16.48
N ASN A 64 19.13 -13.55 -16.60
CA ASN A 64 19.24 -12.62 -15.49
C ASN A 64 17.84 -12.12 -15.12
N TYR A 65 17.58 -12.06 -13.82
CA TYR A 65 16.35 -11.56 -13.25
C TYR A 65 16.70 -10.48 -12.23
N LEU A 66 15.96 -9.36 -12.26
CA LEU A 66 16.17 -8.23 -11.36
C LEU A 66 14.83 -7.69 -10.89
N MET A 67 14.72 -7.36 -9.61
CA MET A 67 13.62 -6.56 -9.11
C MET A 67 13.87 -5.10 -9.50
N ILE A 68 12.93 -4.51 -10.23
CA ILE A 68 13.13 -3.19 -10.86
C ILE A 68 12.18 -2.11 -10.34
N ALA A 69 10.99 -2.47 -9.86
CA ALA A 69 10.01 -1.51 -9.37
C ALA A 69 8.96 -2.14 -8.45
N LEU A 70 8.24 -1.27 -7.74
CA LEU A 70 7.03 -1.59 -6.98
C LEU A 70 5.86 -0.83 -7.59
N LEU A 71 4.72 -1.49 -7.79
CA LEU A 71 3.51 -0.88 -8.33
C LEU A 71 2.41 -0.83 -7.26
N PHE A 72 1.95 0.38 -6.95
CA PHE A 72 0.92 0.64 -5.96
C PHE A 72 -0.37 1.07 -6.68
N PRO A 73 -1.46 0.31 -6.61
CA PRO A 73 -2.74 0.75 -7.18
C PRO A 73 -3.16 2.11 -6.62
N LYS A 74 -3.97 2.87 -7.36
CA LYS A 74 -4.53 4.19 -6.93
C LYS A 74 -5.41 4.17 -5.67
N THR A 75 -5.52 3.02 -5.00
CA THR A 75 -6.04 2.93 -3.64
C THR A 75 -5.05 3.45 -2.60
N TYR A 76 -3.76 3.51 -2.95
CA TYR A 76 -2.73 4.20 -2.18
C TYR A 76 -2.67 5.68 -2.57
N ASN A 77 -2.34 6.52 -1.61
CA ASN A 77 -1.85 7.87 -1.88
C ASN A 77 -0.32 7.96 -1.73
N VAL A 78 0.27 9.07 -2.18
CA VAL A 78 1.72 9.30 -2.15
C VAL A 78 2.30 9.22 -0.73
N HIS A 79 1.59 9.72 0.27
CA HIS A 79 2.05 9.68 1.66
C HIS A 79 2.13 8.23 2.17
N GLU A 80 1.11 7.43 1.87
CA GLU A 80 1.09 6.01 2.24
C GLU A 80 2.21 5.23 1.55
N ILE A 81 2.51 5.55 0.30
CA ILE A 81 3.62 4.94 -0.43
C ILE A 81 4.95 5.32 0.23
N VAL A 82 5.16 6.59 0.57
CA VAL A 82 6.40 7.05 1.22
C VAL A 82 6.57 6.37 2.59
N ASP A 83 5.52 6.36 3.41
CA ASP A 83 5.53 5.67 4.71
C ASP A 83 5.81 4.18 4.56
N PHE A 84 5.19 3.53 3.57
CA PHE A 84 5.44 2.13 3.27
C PHE A 84 6.91 1.90 2.91
N LEU A 85 7.46 2.69 1.99
CA LEU A 85 8.86 2.59 1.59
C LEU A 85 9.85 2.96 2.71
N ASP A 86 9.45 3.77 3.70
CA ASP A 86 10.30 4.14 4.84
C ASP A 86 10.38 3.02 5.90
N ASN A 87 9.43 2.09 5.89
CA ASN A 87 9.34 1.03 6.90
C ASN A 87 9.66 -0.36 6.35
N HIS A 88 9.73 -0.53 5.02
CA HIS A 88 9.91 -1.84 4.38
C HIS A 88 11.17 -1.92 3.52
N SER A 89 11.76 -3.11 3.49
CA SER A 89 12.84 -3.51 2.59
C SER A 89 12.43 -4.72 1.75
N PHE A 90 12.97 -4.79 0.54
CA PHE A 90 12.60 -5.78 -0.47
C PHE A 90 13.85 -6.50 -0.95
N GLY A 91 13.77 -7.82 -1.07
CA GLY A 91 14.86 -8.65 -1.56
C GLY A 91 14.38 -9.61 -2.65
N PHE A 92 15.25 -9.90 -3.61
CA PHE A 92 14.96 -10.86 -4.68
C PHE A 92 16.16 -11.77 -4.96
N ASN A 93 15.97 -13.06 -4.72
CA ASN A 93 16.95 -14.12 -5.00
C ASN A 93 18.34 -13.89 -4.38
N GLU A 94 18.43 -13.12 -3.29
CA GLU A 94 19.68 -12.85 -2.59
C GLU A 94 20.13 -14.08 -1.82
N LYS A 95 21.37 -14.52 -2.08
CA LYS A 95 21.95 -15.69 -1.41
C LYS A 95 23.47 -15.61 -1.30
N ASP A 96 23.99 -16.24 -0.27
CA ASP A 96 25.42 -16.51 -0.08
C ASP A 96 25.67 -17.99 0.25
N GLU A 97 26.82 -18.32 0.83
CA GLU A 97 27.18 -19.68 1.22
C GLU A 97 26.29 -20.29 2.31
N ASN A 98 25.60 -19.47 3.10
CA ASN A 98 24.73 -19.90 4.20
C ASN A 98 23.26 -20.05 3.77
N GLY A 99 22.90 -19.60 2.57
CA GLY A 99 21.55 -19.73 2.02
C GLY A 99 20.98 -18.38 1.58
N TYR A 100 19.64 -18.33 1.48
CA TYR A 100 18.91 -17.12 1.12
C TYR A 100 18.82 -16.17 2.30
N PHE A 101 18.96 -14.86 2.04
CA PHE A 101 18.92 -13.84 3.08
C PHE A 101 18.27 -12.55 2.58
N ILE A 102 17.94 -11.68 3.53
CA ILE A 102 17.66 -10.26 3.31
C ILE A 102 18.50 -9.44 4.28
N ASP A 103 19.15 -8.39 3.77
CA ASP A 103 19.93 -7.43 4.56
C ASP A 103 19.07 -6.26 5.06
N ASN A 104 19.51 -5.61 6.15
CA ASN A 104 18.84 -4.48 6.79
C ASN A 104 17.38 -4.75 7.17
N ALA A 105 17.11 -5.94 7.71
CA ALA A 105 15.78 -6.37 8.10
C ALA A 105 15.65 -6.48 9.63
N ALA A 106 14.46 -6.15 10.15
CA ALA A 106 14.09 -6.41 11.54
C ALA A 106 13.21 -7.67 11.66
N SER A 107 12.25 -7.84 10.76
CA SER A 107 11.42 -9.05 10.67
C SER A 107 10.91 -9.30 9.25
N ILE A 108 10.93 -10.55 8.81
CA ILE A 108 10.32 -10.97 7.54
C ILE A 108 8.79 -10.97 7.68
N GLU A 109 8.11 -10.33 6.74
CA GLU A 109 6.64 -10.29 6.69
C GLU A 109 6.10 -11.27 5.65
N THR A 110 6.66 -11.23 4.44
CA THR A 110 6.19 -12.04 3.32
C THR A 110 7.35 -12.68 2.58
N THR A 111 7.18 -13.97 2.22
CA THR A 111 8.10 -14.72 1.36
C THR A 111 7.30 -15.57 0.37
N LEU A 112 7.72 -15.54 -0.90
CA LEU A 112 7.09 -16.30 -1.99
C LEU A 112 8.12 -16.64 -3.06
N LEU A 113 7.82 -17.61 -3.92
CA LEU A 113 8.70 -18.04 -5.01
C LEU A 113 8.15 -17.62 -6.36
N PHE A 114 9.02 -17.05 -7.18
CA PHE A 114 8.80 -16.81 -8.59
C PHE A 114 9.89 -17.49 -9.41
N LYS A 115 9.49 -18.46 -10.24
CA LYS A 115 10.39 -19.34 -11.02
C LYS A 115 11.44 -20.00 -10.11
N GLY A 116 11.05 -20.41 -8.91
CA GLY A 116 11.94 -20.98 -7.89
C GLY A 116 12.90 -19.97 -7.24
N MET A 117 12.76 -18.67 -7.50
CA MET A 117 13.56 -17.60 -6.89
C MET A 117 12.72 -16.87 -5.83
N PRO A 118 13.23 -16.69 -4.60
CA PRO A 118 12.45 -16.04 -3.55
C PRO A 118 12.34 -14.54 -3.76
N ILE A 119 11.13 -14.03 -3.52
CA ILE A 119 10.86 -12.62 -3.21
C ILE A 119 10.59 -12.54 -1.72
N VAL A 120 11.22 -11.58 -1.06
CA VAL A 120 11.10 -11.36 0.39
C VAL A 120 10.82 -9.90 0.68
N VAL A 121 9.89 -9.67 1.60
CA VAL A 121 9.53 -8.36 2.13
C VAL A 121 9.70 -8.40 3.63
N SER A 122 10.35 -7.39 4.18
CA SER A 122 10.59 -7.28 5.62
C SER A 122 10.44 -5.85 6.09
N THR A 123 10.24 -5.68 7.39
CA THR A 123 10.41 -4.38 8.03
C THR A 123 11.90 -4.01 8.09
N ILE A 124 12.22 -2.72 7.98
CA ILE A 124 13.61 -2.24 8.02
C ILE A 124 14.21 -2.43 9.41
N GLY A 125 15.43 -2.95 9.44
CA GLY A 125 16.25 -3.14 10.63
C GLY A 125 17.74 -3.02 10.32
N ASN A 126 18.58 -3.58 11.18
CA ASN A 126 20.04 -3.55 11.02
C ASN A 126 20.66 -4.95 10.87
N ASP A 127 19.82 -5.99 10.79
CA ASP A 127 20.28 -7.37 10.79
C ASP A 127 20.21 -7.97 9.39
N LYS A 128 21.04 -9.00 9.17
CA LYS A 128 20.90 -9.93 8.05
C LYS A 128 20.07 -11.12 8.53
N ILE A 129 18.93 -11.36 7.91
CA ILE A 129 18.03 -12.46 8.27
C ILE A 129 18.09 -13.55 7.19
N TYR A 130 18.53 -14.74 7.58
CA TYR A 130 18.52 -15.93 6.73
C TYR A 130 17.16 -16.63 6.78
N PHE A 131 16.70 -17.16 5.65
CA PHE A 131 15.43 -17.88 5.55
C PHE A 131 15.52 -19.10 4.63
N SER A 132 14.64 -20.08 4.89
CA SER A 132 14.48 -21.26 4.02
C SER A 132 13.44 -21.00 2.96
N ILE A 133 13.63 -21.59 1.78
CA ILE A 133 12.64 -21.60 0.70
C ILE A 133 11.74 -22.84 0.71
N ASP A 134 12.02 -23.80 1.59
CA ASP A 134 11.26 -25.04 1.67
C ASP A 134 9.81 -24.77 2.10
N GLY A 135 8.86 -25.17 1.26
CA GLY A 135 7.43 -25.00 1.54
C GLY A 135 6.87 -23.61 1.25
N LEU A 136 7.68 -22.69 0.67
CA LEU A 136 7.16 -21.41 0.19
C LEU A 136 6.21 -21.59 -0.99
N THR A 137 5.23 -20.69 -1.09
CA THR A 137 4.26 -20.68 -2.19
C THR A 137 4.94 -20.26 -3.49
N GLU A 138 4.92 -21.14 -4.49
CA GLU A 138 5.32 -20.84 -5.87
C GLU A 138 4.15 -20.21 -6.63
N ILE A 139 4.36 -19.00 -7.14
CA ILE A 139 3.30 -18.22 -7.78
C ILE A 139 3.42 -18.17 -9.31
N THR A 140 4.44 -18.81 -9.91
CA THR A 140 4.71 -18.76 -11.37
C THR A 140 3.51 -19.06 -12.26
N ASP A 141 2.62 -19.96 -11.83
CA ASP A 141 1.46 -20.38 -12.64
C ASP A 141 0.15 -19.67 -12.26
N SER A 142 0.14 -18.88 -11.18
CA SER A 142 -1.06 -18.30 -10.58
C SER A 142 -1.16 -16.77 -10.70
N TYR A 143 -0.15 -16.10 -11.22
CA TYR A 143 -0.24 -14.66 -11.46
C TYR A 143 -0.95 -14.38 -12.81
N GLN A 144 -1.93 -13.49 -12.81
CA GLN A 144 -2.45 -12.97 -14.07
C GLN A 144 -1.31 -12.20 -14.75
N HIS A 145 -0.89 -12.64 -15.93
CA HIS A 145 0.09 -11.90 -16.73
C HIS A 145 -0.46 -10.52 -17.06
N TYR A 146 -0.11 -9.52 -16.24
CA TYR A 146 -0.17 -8.15 -16.67
C TYR A 146 1.06 -7.91 -17.54
N HIS A 147 0.94 -8.21 -18.84
CA HIS A 147 1.84 -7.61 -19.82
C HIS A 147 1.49 -6.12 -19.90
N SER A 148 2.02 -5.31 -19.00
CA SER A 148 2.16 -3.89 -19.30
C SER A 148 3.42 -3.74 -20.14
N ILE A 149 3.25 -3.36 -21.40
CA ILE A 149 4.30 -2.58 -22.05
C ILE A 149 4.29 -1.27 -21.24
N VAL A 150 5.27 -1.11 -20.35
CA VAL A 150 5.45 0.15 -19.64
C VAL A 150 5.79 1.16 -20.73
N ASN A 151 4.86 2.08 -20.98
CA ASN A 151 5.09 3.20 -21.87
C ASN A 151 5.31 4.40 -20.97
N THR A 152 6.58 4.67 -20.64
CA THR A 152 6.97 5.82 -19.82
C THR A 152 6.50 7.16 -20.39
N ALA A 153 6.09 7.23 -21.67
CA ALA A 153 5.46 8.42 -22.25
C ALA A 153 4.10 8.77 -21.63
N ASP A 154 3.40 7.80 -21.05
CA ASP A 154 2.09 7.98 -20.40
C ASP A 154 2.23 8.27 -18.90
N ALA A 155 3.46 8.24 -18.36
CA ALA A 155 3.73 8.46 -16.94
C ALA A 155 4.04 9.94 -16.65
N SER A 156 3.54 10.45 -15.53
CA SER A 156 3.98 11.73 -14.97
C SER A 156 4.82 11.53 -13.73
N LYS A 157 5.95 12.22 -13.65
CA LYS A 157 6.79 12.18 -12.45
C LYS A 157 6.07 12.86 -11.28
N VAL A 158 6.00 12.20 -10.13
CA VAL A 158 5.34 12.73 -8.94
C VAL A 158 6.26 13.70 -8.22
N ASP A 159 5.78 14.91 -7.96
CA ASP A 159 6.42 15.84 -7.03
C ASP A 159 5.96 15.51 -5.61
N VAL A 160 6.67 14.56 -4.98
CA VAL A 160 6.30 14.06 -3.65
C VAL A 160 6.27 15.19 -2.62
N GLN A 161 7.20 16.15 -2.69
CA GLN A 161 7.22 17.32 -1.82
C GLN A 161 5.95 18.14 -1.93
N LYS A 162 5.56 18.49 -3.16
CA LYS A 162 4.33 19.24 -3.41
C LYS A 162 3.08 18.48 -2.97
N GLU A 163 3.02 17.17 -3.20
CA GLU A 163 1.88 16.35 -2.77
C GLU A 163 1.82 16.23 -1.23
N MET A 164 2.97 16.12 -0.56
CA MET A 164 3.05 16.16 0.90
C MET A 164 2.62 17.53 1.45
N GLU A 165 2.98 18.64 0.80
CA GLU A 165 2.60 20.00 1.20
C GLU A 165 1.12 20.32 0.93
N LYS A 166 0.54 19.79 -0.16
CA LYS A 166 -0.88 19.97 -0.51
C LYS A 166 -1.79 19.43 0.60
N ASN A 167 -1.42 18.31 1.21
CA ASN A 167 -2.14 17.75 2.36
C ASN A 167 -1.89 18.51 3.68
N GLN A 168 -0.80 19.28 3.79
CA GLN A 168 -0.56 20.19 4.92
C GLN A 168 -1.25 21.55 4.76
N SER A 169 -1.78 21.88 3.57
CA SER A 169 -2.40 23.18 3.25
C SER A 169 -3.90 23.27 3.56
N TYR A 170 -4.52 22.18 4.01
CA TYR A 170 -5.74 22.28 4.84
C TYR A 170 -5.30 22.90 6.17
N GLU A 171 -5.96 23.99 6.57
CA GLU A 171 -5.58 24.76 7.77
C GLU A 171 -5.26 23.85 8.97
N PRO A 172 -4.30 24.23 9.84
CA PRO A 172 -3.97 23.47 11.03
C PRO A 172 -5.15 23.58 12.00
N PHE A 173 -6.14 22.72 11.82
CA PHE A 173 -6.89 22.22 12.96
C PHE A 173 -5.84 21.54 13.82
N ALA A 174 -5.51 22.21 14.92
CA ALA A 174 -4.63 21.72 15.95
C ALA A 174 -4.85 20.21 16.17
N ASP A 175 -3.78 19.43 16.16
CA ASP A 175 -3.34 18.43 17.15
C ASP A 175 -4.35 17.93 18.22
N TRP A 176 -5.62 17.76 17.86
CA TRP A 176 -6.70 17.19 18.68
C TRP A 176 -7.12 15.80 18.18
N ASP A 177 -6.50 15.30 17.11
CA ASP A 177 -6.71 13.92 16.68
C ASP A 177 -5.82 13.00 17.53
N ASP A 178 -6.30 12.70 18.74
CA ASP A 178 -5.70 11.70 19.63
C ASP A 178 -5.99 10.27 19.13
N SER A 179 -6.46 10.11 17.88
CA SER A 179 -6.69 8.79 17.32
C SER A 179 -5.40 8.02 17.10
N ILE A 180 -5.45 6.73 17.39
CA ILE A 180 -4.34 5.79 17.19
C ILE A 180 -4.82 4.74 16.21
N THR A 181 -4.13 4.61 15.08
CA THR A 181 -4.33 3.47 14.17
C THR A 181 -3.79 2.20 14.81
N LEU A 182 -4.65 1.20 14.98
CA LEU A 182 -4.33 -0.11 15.55
C LEU A 182 -4.00 -1.16 14.48
N GLY A 183 -4.51 -0.99 13.27
CA GLY A 183 -4.24 -1.90 12.16
C GLY A 183 -4.94 -1.49 10.87
N LYS A 184 -4.46 -2.05 9.76
CA LYS A 184 -5.07 -1.88 8.44
C LYS A 184 -5.22 -3.24 7.78
N GLN A 185 -6.31 -3.42 7.04
CA GLN A 185 -6.56 -4.62 6.26
C GLN A 185 -7.28 -4.25 4.98
N THR A 186 -7.07 -5.03 3.93
CA THR A 186 -7.74 -4.85 2.65
C THR A 186 -8.54 -6.12 2.32
N THR A 187 -9.69 -5.94 1.67
CA THR A 187 -10.58 -7.02 1.27
C THR A 187 -11.44 -6.57 0.08
N TYR A 188 -12.32 -7.44 -0.39
CA TYR A 188 -13.30 -7.12 -1.42
C TYR A 188 -14.72 -7.36 -0.92
N LEU A 189 -15.66 -6.56 -1.42
CA LEU A 189 -17.09 -6.88 -1.39
C LEU A 189 -17.37 -8.01 -2.39
N ASP A 190 -18.50 -8.68 -2.23
CA ASP A 190 -18.91 -9.76 -3.14
C ASP A 190 -19.14 -9.29 -4.59
N ASP A 191 -19.38 -7.99 -4.82
CA ASP A 191 -19.45 -7.36 -6.15
C ASP A 191 -18.06 -7.09 -6.77
N GLY A 192 -16.98 -7.48 -6.10
CA GLY A 192 -15.60 -7.29 -6.54
C GLY A 192 -15.01 -5.92 -6.20
N ARG A 193 -15.76 -5.06 -5.49
CA ARG A 193 -15.28 -3.74 -5.10
C ARG A 193 -14.24 -3.85 -3.99
N TYR A 194 -13.10 -3.22 -4.19
CA TYR A 194 -12.05 -3.12 -3.20
C TYR A 194 -12.51 -2.32 -1.96
N ILE A 195 -12.16 -2.83 -0.79
CA ILE A 195 -12.41 -2.21 0.50
C ILE A 195 -11.10 -2.13 1.28
N ARG A 196 -10.83 -0.96 1.82
CA ARG A 196 -9.84 -0.78 2.88
C ARG A 196 -10.55 -0.70 4.23
N ALA A 197 -10.07 -1.46 5.21
CA ALA A 197 -10.53 -1.44 6.58
C ALA A 197 -9.41 -0.90 7.47
N ASP A 198 -9.67 0.23 8.12
CA ASP A 198 -8.78 0.81 9.11
C ASP A 198 -9.36 0.57 10.51
N VAL A 199 -8.56 0.00 11.41
CA VAL A 199 -8.89 -0.16 12.82
C VAL A 199 -8.17 0.95 13.58
N TRP A 200 -8.91 1.73 14.34
CA TRP A 200 -8.36 2.87 15.08
C TRP A 200 -9.09 3.06 16.41
N ALA A 201 -8.49 3.81 17.33
CA ALA A 201 -9.07 4.11 18.63
C ALA A 201 -8.94 5.59 18.96
N GLU A 202 -9.97 6.18 19.56
CA GLU A 202 -10.03 7.58 19.99
C GLU A 202 -10.93 7.67 21.22
N ASP A 203 -10.57 8.48 22.21
CA ASP A 203 -11.36 8.71 23.44
C ASP A 203 -11.83 7.43 24.16
N GLY A 204 -11.01 6.38 24.12
CA GLY A 204 -11.30 5.07 24.73
C GLY A 204 -12.25 4.17 23.92
N TYR A 205 -12.72 4.62 22.75
CA TYR A 205 -13.47 3.81 21.81
C TYR A 205 -12.54 3.15 20.79
N THR A 206 -12.96 2.01 20.26
CA THR A 206 -12.32 1.35 19.12
C THR A 206 -13.29 1.30 17.95
N PHE A 207 -12.81 1.72 16.80
CA PHE A 207 -13.55 1.85 15.56
C PHE A 207 -12.96 0.96 14.48
N ILE A 208 -13.82 0.54 13.55
CA ILE A 208 -13.39 0.03 12.25
C ILE A 208 -14.06 0.86 11.17
N THR A 209 -13.26 1.51 10.33
CA THR A 209 -13.72 2.28 9.18
C THR A 209 -13.44 1.51 7.90
N TYR A 210 -14.49 1.22 7.15
CA TYR A 210 -14.39 0.63 5.81
C TYR A 210 -14.55 1.70 4.76
N SER A 211 -13.56 1.89 3.90
CA SER A 211 -13.54 2.88 2.82
C SER A 211 -13.49 2.20 1.46
N PHE A 212 -14.36 2.61 0.53
CA PHE A 212 -14.48 2.01 -0.80
C PHE A 212 -15.06 3.00 -1.82
N SER A 213 -14.99 2.66 -3.11
CA SER A 213 -15.53 3.49 -4.18
C SER A 213 -17.06 3.63 -4.06
N ALA A 214 -17.60 4.83 -4.28
CA ALA A 214 -19.05 5.04 -4.35
C ALA A 214 -19.63 4.77 -5.75
N LYS A 215 -18.82 4.34 -6.73
CA LYS A 215 -19.23 4.14 -8.13
C LYS A 215 -20.44 3.21 -8.24
N GLY A 216 -21.51 3.67 -8.88
CA GLY A 216 -22.78 2.96 -9.04
C GLY A 216 -23.71 2.96 -7.81
N ILE A 217 -23.30 3.54 -6.69
CA ILE A 217 -24.06 3.67 -5.44
C ILE A 217 -24.03 5.10 -4.86
N GLU A 218 -23.72 6.08 -5.72
CA GLU A 218 -23.51 7.49 -5.36
C GLU A 218 -24.76 8.09 -4.72
N ASN A 219 -25.93 7.66 -5.17
CA ASN A 219 -27.23 8.21 -4.75
C ASN A 219 -27.96 7.32 -3.72
N TYR A 220 -27.32 6.28 -3.19
CA TYR A 220 -27.96 5.42 -2.21
C TYR A 220 -28.15 6.17 -0.88
N SER A 221 -29.36 6.08 -0.32
CA SER A 221 -29.66 6.50 1.05
C SER A 221 -28.93 5.61 2.08
N GLY A 222 -28.88 6.02 3.34
CA GLY A 222 -28.32 5.20 4.42
C GLY A 222 -28.93 3.79 4.47
N GLU A 223 -30.26 3.68 4.38
CA GLU A 223 -30.94 2.37 4.34
C GLU A 223 -30.55 1.53 3.11
N GLN A 224 -30.41 2.17 1.95
CA GLN A 224 -29.99 1.49 0.72
C GLN A 224 -28.53 1.02 0.81
N LEU A 225 -27.64 1.84 1.40
CA LEU A 225 -26.25 1.50 1.65
C LEU A 225 -26.12 0.34 2.64
N THR A 226 -26.84 0.39 3.76
CA THR A 226 -26.86 -0.72 4.73
C THR A 226 -27.31 -2.01 4.07
N LYS A 227 -28.43 -1.97 3.33
CA LYS A 227 -28.93 -3.16 2.63
C LYS A 227 -27.92 -3.68 1.62
N TYR A 228 -27.31 -2.79 0.84
CA TYR A 228 -26.29 -3.11 -0.14
C TYR A 228 -25.07 -3.80 0.51
N LEU A 229 -24.51 -3.23 1.58
CA LEU A 229 -23.34 -3.80 2.24
C LEU A 229 -23.64 -5.14 2.92
N LYS A 230 -24.82 -5.29 3.53
CA LYS A 230 -25.25 -6.59 4.08
C LYS A 230 -25.36 -7.66 3.00
N GLN A 231 -25.79 -7.30 1.80
CA GLN A 231 -25.90 -8.21 0.66
C GLN A 231 -24.55 -8.55 0.00
N ASN A 232 -23.50 -7.77 0.26
CA ASN A 232 -22.18 -7.92 -0.35
C ASN A 232 -21.09 -8.26 0.68
N GLY A 233 -21.40 -9.14 1.63
CA GLY A 233 -20.38 -9.71 2.52
C GLY A 233 -20.14 -8.98 3.86
N MET A 234 -20.87 -7.90 4.16
CA MET A 234 -20.73 -7.15 5.43
C MET A 234 -21.89 -7.38 6.43
N SER A 235 -22.74 -8.39 6.23
CA SER A 235 -23.93 -8.64 7.05
C SER A 235 -23.66 -8.68 8.55
N GLN A 236 -22.70 -9.49 9.00
CA GLN A 236 -22.37 -9.67 10.42
C GLN A 236 -21.81 -8.41 11.09
N LYS A 237 -21.26 -7.48 10.31
CA LYS A 237 -20.57 -6.28 10.82
C LYS A 237 -21.54 -5.13 11.07
N LEU A 238 -22.62 -5.06 10.31
CA LEU A 238 -23.62 -3.97 10.34
C LEU A 238 -24.89 -4.33 11.12
N ASP A 239 -24.83 -5.36 11.97
CA ASP A 239 -25.93 -5.76 12.87
C ASP A 239 -25.87 -5.06 14.24
N LYS A 240 -24.77 -4.38 14.54
CA LYS A 240 -24.66 -3.47 15.69
C LYS A 240 -25.10 -2.09 15.21
N ASP A 241 -26.19 -1.55 15.73
CA ASP A 241 -26.82 -0.28 15.30
C ASP A 241 -25.95 0.99 15.47
N ASN A 242 -24.64 0.84 15.72
CA ASN A 242 -23.67 1.92 15.93
C ASN A 242 -22.70 2.02 14.75
N TYR A 243 -23.21 2.45 13.59
CA TYR A 243 -22.38 2.83 12.46
C TYR A 243 -22.85 4.13 11.82
N ASP A 244 -21.91 4.85 11.22
CA ASP A 244 -22.18 6.07 10.48
C ASP A 244 -21.59 5.99 9.07
N PHE A 245 -22.27 6.63 8.12
CA PHE A 245 -21.82 6.73 6.74
C PHE A 245 -21.27 8.12 6.47
N PHE A 246 -20.06 8.18 5.93
CA PHE A 246 -19.45 9.42 5.51
C PHE A 246 -19.10 9.36 4.03
N ARG A 247 -19.53 10.39 3.29
CA ARG A 247 -19.21 10.55 1.87
C ARG A 247 -18.15 11.62 1.73
N PHE A 248 -17.14 11.33 0.94
CA PHE A 248 -16.07 12.27 0.65
C PHE A 248 -15.56 12.05 -0.76
N THR A 249 -14.84 13.03 -1.26
CA THR A 249 -14.12 12.93 -2.52
C THR A 249 -12.64 12.76 -2.18
N ASP A 250 -11.98 11.80 -2.81
CA ASP A 250 -10.54 11.66 -2.64
C ASP A 250 -9.76 12.75 -3.41
N GLN A 251 -8.44 12.74 -3.26
CA GLN A 251 -7.53 13.69 -3.91
C GLN A 251 -7.62 13.71 -5.45
N ASP A 252 -8.12 12.61 -6.04
CA ASP A 252 -8.27 12.41 -7.48
C ASP A 252 -9.68 12.72 -7.97
N SER A 253 -10.49 13.40 -7.15
CA SER A 253 -11.89 13.73 -7.44
C SER A 253 -12.82 12.52 -7.58
N ASN A 254 -12.45 11.34 -7.05
CA ASN A 254 -13.33 10.18 -7.06
C ASN A 254 -14.25 10.19 -5.84
N ASP A 255 -15.52 9.87 -6.07
CA ASP A 255 -16.49 9.71 -4.98
C ASP A 255 -16.19 8.43 -4.17
N ARG A 256 -16.02 8.62 -2.87
CA ARG A 256 -15.78 7.56 -1.89
C ARG A 256 -16.90 7.52 -0.86
N LEU A 257 -17.07 6.33 -0.31
CA LEU A 257 -17.95 6.08 0.82
C LEU A 257 -17.10 5.42 1.91
N SER A 258 -17.25 5.91 3.13
CA SER A 258 -16.80 5.22 4.32
C SER A 258 -17.97 4.84 5.22
N VAL A 259 -17.83 3.70 5.90
CA VAL A 259 -18.69 3.30 7.01
C VAL A 259 -17.84 3.02 8.23
N THR A 260 -18.09 3.77 9.31
CA THR A 260 -17.37 3.62 10.58
C THR A 260 -18.26 2.89 11.55
N ILE A 261 -17.74 1.82 12.16
CA ILE A 261 -18.45 0.96 13.10
C ILE A 261 -17.73 1.01 14.44
N VAL A 262 -18.47 1.26 15.53
CA VAL A 262 -17.92 1.15 16.89
C VAL A 262 -17.85 -0.33 17.28
N VAL A 263 -16.64 -0.81 17.61
CA VAL A 263 -16.40 -2.22 17.96
C VAL A 263 -15.94 -2.44 19.40
N GLY A 264 -15.46 -1.39 20.07
CA GLY A 264 -15.13 -1.37 21.49
C GLY A 264 -15.54 -0.03 22.10
N GLU A 265 -16.07 -0.06 23.32
CA GLU A 265 -16.47 1.12 24.09
C GLU A 265 -15.52 1.26 25.28
N ALA A 266 -15.30 2.49 25.73
CA ALA A 266 -14.61 2.72 26.99
C ALA A 266 -15.45 2.10 28.12
N ASP A 267 -14.84 1.26 28.96
CA ASP A 267 -15.51 0.80 30.17
C ASP A 267 -15.88 2.03 31.01
N ASP A 268 -17.16 2.19 31.35
CA ASP A 268 -17.63 3.24 32.27
C ASP A 268 -16.90 3.08 33.62
N TRP A 269 -15.88 3.90 33.89
CA TRP A 269 -15.14 3.94 35.16
C TRP A 269 -15.65 5.06 36.07
#